data_AF-A0A2V7MGK1-F1
#
_entry.id   AF-A0A2V7MGK1-F1
#
_cell.length_a   1.000
_cell.length_b   1.000
_cell.length_c   1.000
_cell.angle_alpha   90.00
_cell.angle_beta   90.00
_cell.angle_gamma   90.00
#
_symmetry.space_group_name_H-M   'P 1'
#
loop_
_entity.id
_entity.type
_entity.pdbx_description
1 polymer ?
#
loop_
_entity_poly.entity_id
_entity_poly.type
_entity_poly.pdbx_seq_one_letter_code
_entity_poly.pdbx_strand_id
1 'polypeptide(L)'
;MSKIAGAQGNIFEDAKNWPPIGTASLSGYERSRVLLNRGQAGFVDVAQEAGVTDLLDGRGVAMADLFNNGLLDVVVANEKGRALLYRNIANPSHWVELKLVGTRSNRSAIGAEVTAEIGPGRQRQVVDGGSGFCSQNDRRLHFGLGDQRLGRVTIRWPSGTEQVLNGLAIDQLHVITEPPR
;
A
#
# COMPACT_ATOMS: atom_id res chain seq x y z
N MET A 1 -2.42 17.98 -1.13
CA MET A 1 -3.33 19.12 -1.37
C MET A 1 -3.00 20.17 -0.31
N SER A 2 -2.36 21.28 -0.69
CA SER A 2 -2.05 22.34 0.28
C SER A 2 -3.13 23.41 0.16
N LYS A 3 -3.93 23.61 1.21
CA LYS A 3 -4.80 24.79 1.33
C LYS A 3 -4.07 25.83 2.18
N ILE A 4 -3.95 27.05 1.67
CA ILE A 4 -3.51 28.20 2.45
C ILE A 4 -4.76 28.81 3.05
N ALA A 5 -4.85 28.86 4.38
CA ALA A 5 -5.88 29.61 5.09
C ALA A 5 -5.26 30.92 5.59
N GLY A 6 -5.92 32.05 5.32
CA GLY A 6 -5.56 33.38 5.81
C GLY A 6 -6.71 33.95 6.64
N ALA A 7 -6.38 34.68 7.70
CA ALA A 7 -7.34 35.29 8.63
C ALA A 7 -6.81 36.66 9.02
N GLN A 8 -7.73 37.59 9.31
CA GLN A 8 -7.35 38.87 9.88
C GLN A 8 -6.98 38.67 11.36
N GLY A 9 -5.77 39.08 11.75
CA GLY A 9 -5.30 39.10 13.14
C GLY A 9 -4.58 37.82 13.60
N ASN A 10 -4.38 37.72 14.91
CA ASN A 10 -3.61 36.68 15.60
C ASN A 10 -4.36 35.34 15.79
N ILE A 11 -5.42 35.09 15.00
CA ILE A 11 -6.24 33.87 15.10
C ILE A 11 -5.39 32.61 14.84
N PHE A 12 -4.48 32.63 13.86
CA PHE A 12 -3.66 31.46 13.55
C PHE A 12 -2.40 31.32 14.40
N GLU A 13 -2.03 32.37 15.14
CA GLU A 13 -0.79 32.42 15.92
C GLU A 13 -0.96 31.82 17.33
N ASP A 14 -2.18 31.84 17.88
CA ASP A 14 -2.48 31.30 19.20
C ASP A 14 -3.74 30.42 19.16
N ALA A 15 -3.58 29.13 19.46
CA ALA A 15 -4.66 28.15 19.51
C ALA A 15 -5.76 28.53 20.52
N LYS A 16 -5.48 29.39 21.51
CA LYS A 16 -6.50 29.90 22.45
C LYS A 16 -7.53 30.80 21.78
N ASN A 17 -7.18 31.44 20.67
CA ASN A 17 -8.07 32.30 19.90
C ASN A 17 -8.87 31.52 18.84
N TRP A 18 -8.63 30.20 18.72
CA TRP A 18 -9.37 29.39 17.76
C TRP A 18 -10.81 29.22 18.24
N PRO A 19 -11.81 29.38 17.37
CA PRO A 19 -13.18 29.07 17.73
C PRO A 19 -13.29 27.59 18.14
N PRO A 20 -14.22 27.23 19.05
CA PRO A 20 -14.47 25.83 19.39
C PRO A 20 -14.77 25.02 18.13
N ILE A 21 -13.85 24.10 17.78
CA ILE A 21 -13.97 23.25 16.59
C ILE A 21 -14.95 22.08 16.80
N GLY A 22 -15.28 21.74 18.05
CA GLY A 22 -16.30 20.73 18.37
C GLY A 22 -16.11 19.41 17.63
N THR A 23 -17.14 18.98 16.89
CA THR A 23 -17.13 17.78 16.03
C THR A 23 -16.79 18.09 14.57
N ALA A 24 -16.35 19.30 14.25
CA ALA A 24 -15.96 19.65 12.89
C ALA A 24 -14.72 18.86 12.46
N SER A 25 -14.66 18.55 11.16
CA SER A 25 -13.59 17.80 10.54
C SER A 25 -13.22 18.44 9.20
N LEU A 26 -11.92 18.58 8.94
CA LEU A 26 -11.43 19.13 7.68
C LEU A 26 -11.51 18.04 6.60
N SER A 27 -12.51 18.13 5.72
CA SER A 27 -12.84 17.11 4.71
C SER A 27 -13.29 15.76 5.30
N GLY A 28 -13.90 15.78 6.49
CA GLY A 28 -14.48 14.56 7.06
C GLY A 28 -15.77 14.14 6.38
N TYR A 29 -16.05 12.84 6.45
CA TYR A 29 -17.27 12.21 5.92
C TYR A 29 -17.44 12.33 4.40
N GLU A 30 -16.36 12.57 3.66
CA GLU A 30 -16.35 12.43 2.20
C GLU A 30 -16.42 10.94 1.81
N ARG A 31 -16.99 10.64 0.64
CA ARG A 31 -17.05 9.26 0.14
C ARG A 31 -15.64 8.74 -0.13
N SER A 32 -15.34 7.57 0.44
CA SER A 32 -14.19 6.75 0.05
C SER A 32 -14.21 6.49 -1.46
N ARG A 33 -13.02 6.45 -2.08
CA ARG A 33 -12.83 6.24 -3.52
C ARG A 33 -11.90 5.06 -3.74
N VAL A 34 -12.20 4.24 -4.74
CA VAL A 34 -11.36 3.11 -5.16
C VAL A 34 -11.08 3.30 -6.63
N LEU A 35 -9.88 3.76 -6.97
CA LEU A 35 -9.53 4.09 -8.35
C LEU A 35 -8.89 2.90 -9.05
N LEU A 36 -9.63 2.25 -9.93
CA LEU A 36 -9.12 1.18 -10.78
C LEU A 36 -8.34 1.76 -11.96
N ASN A 37 -7.06 1.41 -12.06
CA ASN A 37 -6.22 1.76 -13.20
C ASN A 37 -6.59 0.92 -14.42
N ARG A 38 -6.96 1.57 -15.54
CA ARG A 38 -7.29 0.94 -16.83
C ARG A 38 -6.20 1.17 -17.88
N GLY A 39 -4.96 1.38 -17.43
CA GLY A 39 -3.82 1.68 -18.29
C GLY A 39 -3.96 3.05 -18.94
N GLN A 40 -3.82 3.11 -20.27
CA GLN A 40 -3.93 4.37 -21.02
C GLN A 40 -5.33 4.99 -20.96
N ALA A 41 -6.37 4.21 -20.65
CA ALA A 41 -7.74 4.72 -20.46
C ALA A 41 -7.94 5.43 -19.11
N GLY A 42 -6.87 5.65 -18.34
CA GLY A 42 -6.89 6.37 -17.07
C GLY A 42 -7.49 5.55 -15.93
N PHE A 43 -8.08 6.24 -14.96
CA PHE A 43 -8.65 5.65 -13.75
C PHE A 43 -10.17 5.75 -13.76
N VAL A 44 -10.84 4.77 -13.16
CA VAL A 44 -12.29 4.82 -12.89
C VAL A 44 -12.53 4.55 -11.41
N ASP A 45 -13.41 5.33 -10.81
CA ASP A 45 -13.84 5.07 -9.44
C ASP A 45 -14.83 3.90 -9.42
N VAL A 46 -14.46 2.85 -8.71
CA VAL A 46 -15.22 1.61 -8.54
C VAL A 46 -15.60 1.37 -7.08
N ALA A 47 -15.56 2.41 -6.23
CA ALA A 47 -15.82 2.27 -4.80
C ALA A 47 -17.18 1.61 -4.51
N GLN A 48 -18.22 2.01 -5.24
CA GLN A 48 -19.56 1.48 -5.04
C GLN A 48 -19.65 0.00 -5.43
N GLU A 49 -19.06 -0.37 -6.58
CA GLU A 49 -18.99 -1.74 -7.09
C GLU A 49 -18.14 -2.64 -6.19
N ALA A 50 -17.10 -2.09 -5.58
CA ALA A 50 -16.25 -2.77 -4.61
C ALA A 50 -16.85 -2.83 -3.19
N GLY A 51 -18.04 -2.27 -2.97
CA GLY A 51 -18.70 -2.23 -1.66
C GLY A 51 -18.08 -1.24 -0.65
N VAL A 52 -17.20 -0.36 -1.11
CA VAL A 52 -16.58 0.72 -0.32
C VAL A 52 -17.50 1.94 -0.33
N THR A 53 -18.58 1.88 0.45
CA THR A 53 -19.65 2.88 0.47
C THR A 53 -19.77 3.64 1.79
N ASP A 54 -18.80 3.47 2.68
CA ASP A 54 -18.81 4.16 3.96
C ASP A 54 -18.63 5.68 3.79
N LEU A 55 -19.11 6.42 4.78
CA LEU A 55 -19.00 7.88 4.85
C LEU A 55 -18.25 8.27 6.13
N LEU A 56 -17.39 7.39 6.67
CA LEU A 56 -16.66 7.71 7.89
C LEU A 56 -15.51 8.67 7.61
N ASP A 57 -14.94 9.19 8.68
CA ASP A 57 -13.86 10.16 8.61
C ASP A 57 -12.49 9.48 8.44
N GLY A 58 -12.23 8.93 7.26
CA GLY A 58 -11.01 8.20 6.95
C GLY A 58 -9.74 9.05 7.09
N ARG A 59 -8.71 8.51 7.76
CA ARG A 59 -7.40 9.14 7.94
C ARG A 59 -6.25 8.27 7.48
N GLY A 60 -6.29 6.98 7.76
CA GLY A 60 -5.26 6.04 7.36
C GLY A 60 -5.83 4.96 6.47
N VAL A 61 -5.07 4.56 5.45
CA VAL A 61 -5.37 3.40 4.60
C VAL A 61 -4.13 2.54 4.50
N ALA A 62 -4.27 1.25 4.79
CA ALA A 62 -3.20 0.27 4.65
C ALA A 62 -3.72 -0.94 3.87
N MET A 63 -2.88 -1.49 2.99
CA MET A 63 -3.15 -2.72 2.26
C MET A 63 -2.26 -3.85 2.77
N ALA A 64 -2.82 -5.05 2.88
CA ALA A 64 -2.11 -6.26 3.29
C ALA A 64 -2.86 -7.52 2.80
N ASP A 65 -2.15 -8.57 2.40
CA ASP A 65 -2.76 -9.90 2.29
C ASP A 65 -2.87 -10.50 3.70
N LEU A 66 -3.96 -10.21 4.42
CA LEU A 66 -4.10 -10.58 5.83
C LEU A 66 -4.28 -12.09 6.03
N PHE A 67 -4.70 -12.79 4.97
CA PHE A 67 -5.05 -14.20 5.02
C PHE A 67 -4.06 -15.10 4.26
N ASN A 68 -3.01 -14.53 3.67
CA ASN A 68 -2.01 -15.22 2.85
C ASN A 68 -2.65 -16.01 1.70
N ASN A 69 -3.66 -15.43 1.05
CA ASN A 69 -4.42 -16.08 -0.01
C ASN A 69 -4.24 -15.40 -1.38
N GLY A 70 -3.32 -14.44 -1.49
CA GLY A 70 -3.03 -13.71 -2.70
C GLY A 70 -3.98 -12.55 -2.99
N LEU A 71 -4.89 -12.25 -2.07
CA LEU A 71 -5.82 -11.13 -2.19
C LEU A 71 -5.42 -10.05 -1.19
N LEU A 72 -5.11 -8.86 -1.70
CA LEU A 72 -4.86 -7.71 -0.82
C LEU A 72 -6.18 -7.21 -0.23
N ASP A 73 -6.25 -7.20 1.10
CA ASP A 73 -7.29 -6.57 1.89
C ASP A 73 -6.94 -5.11 2.19
N VAL A 74 -7.94 -4.32 2.58
CA VAL A 74 -7.75 -2.90 2.93
C VAL A 74 -8.23 -2.64 4.35
N VAL A 75 -7.37 -2.02 5.15
CA VAL A 75 -7.72 -1.50 6.48
C VAL A 75 -7.80 0.01 6.42
N VAL A 76 -8.92 0.58 6.88
CA VAL A 76 -9.14 2.01 6.97
C VAL A 76 -9.27 2.43 8.44
N ALA A 77 -8.40 3.34 8.88
CA ALA A 77 -8.49 3.97 10.18
C ALA A 77 -9.31 5.25 10.07
N ASN A 78 -10.40 5.33 10.85
CA ASN A 78 -11.30 6.47 10.87
C ASN A 78 -11.08 7.33 12.13
N GLU A 79 -11.01 8.64 11.96
CA GLU A 79 -10.97 9.58 13.06
C GLU A 79 -12.26 9.51 13.88
N LYS A 80 -12.13 9.34 15.20
CA LYS A 80 -13.26 9.25 16.14
C LYS A 80 -14.31 8.19 15.73
N GLY A 81 -13.90 7.20 14.96
CA GLY A 81 -14.76 6.14 14.43
C GLY A 81 -14.10 4.77 14.55
N ARG A 82 -14.86 3.73 14.20
CA ARG A 82 -14.31 2.37 14.14
C ARG A 82 -13.33 2.22 12.98
N ALA A 83 -12.31 1.39 13.16
CA ALA A 83 -11.54 0.89 12.02
C ALA A 83 -12.45 0.02 11.13
N LEU A 84 -12.22 0.07 9.83
CA LEU A 84 -12.88 -0.80 8.85
C LEU A 84 -11.87 -1.75 8.23
N LEU A 85 -12.30 -2.99 8.02
CA LEU A 85 -11.59 -3.98 7.23
C LEU A 85 -12.45 -4.31 6.01
N TYR A 86 -11.95 -3.98 4.84
CA TYR A 86 -12.49 -4.44 3.56
C TYR A 86 -11.73 -5.70 3.17
N ARG A 87 -12.37 -6.84 3.40
CA ARG A 87 -11.87 -8.12 2.96
C ARG A 87 -12.08 -8.27 1.46
N ASN A 88 -11.03 -8.59 0.73
CA ASN A 88 -11.13 -8.91 -0.68
C ASN A 88 -11.63 -10.35 -0.85
N ILE A 89 -12.78 -10.49 -1.53
CA ILE A 89 -13.49 -11.77 -1.72
C ILE A 89 -13.48 -12.23 -3.17
N ALA A 90 -12.63 -11.64 -4.02
CA ALA A 90 -12.45 -12.11 -5.38
C ALA A 90 -11.87 -13.53 -5.42
N ASN A 91 -11.98 -14.20 -6.56
CA ASN A 91 -11.20 -15.41 -6.78
C ASN A 91 -9.75 -15.00 -7.10
N PRO A 92 -8.75 -15.47 -6.34
CA PRO A 92 -7.37 -15.14 -6.63
C PRO A 92 -6.96 -15.75 -7.97
N SER A 93 -6.26 -14.96 -8.77
CA SER A 93 -5.47 -15.46 -9.89
C SER A 93 -4.05 -15.78 -9.39
N HIS A 94 -3.14 -16.20 -10.27
CA HIS A 94 -1.80 -16.55 -9.82
C HIS A 94 -1.05 -15.33 -9.28
N TRP A 95 -0.28 -15.55 -8.22
CA TRP A 95 0.44 -14.50 -7.50
C TRP A 95 1.78 -15.00 -6.97
N VAL A 96 2.62 -14.08 -6.53
CA VAL A 96 3.77 -14.41 -5.68
C VAL A 96 4.01 -13.25 -4.73
N GLU A 97 4.36 -13.54 -3.49
CA GLU A 97 4.65 -12.51 -2.50
C GLU A 97 6.02 -12.72 -1.88
N LEU A 98 6.73 -11.62 -1.62
CA LEU A 98 8.09 -11.65 -1.08
C LEU A 98 8.17 -10.84 0.21
N LYS A 99 8.55 -11.51 1.30
CA LYS A 99 9.00 -10.88 2.54
C LYS A 99 10.53 -10.84 2.56
N LEU A 100 11.10 -9.65 2.46
CA LEU A 100 12.55 -9.47 2.47
C LEU A 100 13.08 -9.26 3.89
N VAL A 101 14.23 -9.87 4.19
CA VAL A 101 14.92 -9.72 5.48
C VAL A 101 16.36 -9.30 5.23
N GLY A 102 16.70 -8.07 5.59
CA GLY A 102 18.07 -7.56 5.47
C GLY A 102 19.03 -8.20 6.48
N THR A 103 20.27 -8.42 6.07
CA THR A 103 21.37 -8.91 6.91
C THR A 103 22.53 -7.92 6.98
N ARG A 104 22.84 -7.27 5.86
CA ARG A 104 23.78 -6.15 5.74
C ARG A 104 23.04 -4.82 5.65
N SER A 105 21.90 -4.83 4.95
CA SER A 105 20.93 -3.75 4.89
C SER A 105 20.09 -3.70 6.19
N ASN A 106 19.25 -2.69 6.35
CA ASN A 106 18.32 -2.63 7.49
C ASN A 106 17.43 -3.89 7.53
N ARG A 107 17.11 -4.40 8.72
CA ARG A 107 16.38 -5.68 8.89
C ARG A 107 15.02 -5.73 8.21
N SER A 108 14.41 -4.57 8.04
CA SER A 108 13.11 -4.42 7.36
C SER A 108 13.23 -4.33 5.84
N ALA A 109 14.46 -4.40 5.30
CA ALA A 109 14.77 -4.28 3.88
C ALA A 109 14.26 -2.99 3.22
N ILE A 110 13.98 -1.94 3.98
CA ILE A 110 13.46 -0.67 3.44
C ILE A 110 14.43 -0.13 2.39
N GLY A 111 13.91 0.21 1.21
CA GLY A 111 14.67 0.63 0.04
C GLY A 111 15.15 -0.50 -0.87
N ALA A 112 14.95 -1.78 -0.50
CA ALA A 112 15.20 -2.90 -1.40
C ALA A 112 14.21 -2.87 -2.56
N GLU A 113 14.74 -3.04 -3.77
CA GLU A 113 13.98 -3.03 -5.01
C GLU A 113 13.87 -4.45 -5.54
N VAL A 114 12.66 -4.85 -5.93
CA VAL A 114 12.41 -6.13 -6.59
C VAL A 114 11.83 -5.88 -7.97
N THR A 115 12.48 -6.46 -8.98
CA THR A 115 11.94 -6.54 -10.34
C THR A 115 11.59 -8.00 -10.65
N ALA A 116 10.33 -8.25 -11.01
CA ALA A 116 9.83 -9.55 -11.45
C ALA A 116 9.52 -9.51 -12.95
N GLU A 117 10.08 -10.44 -13.70
CA GLU A 117 9.71 -10.70 -15.11
C GLU A 117 8.44 -11.55 -15.14
N ILE A 118 7.38 -11.04 -15.77
CA ILE A 118 6.05 -11.66 -15.78
C ILE A 118 5.55 -11.68 -17.22
N GLY A 119 5.55 -12.85 -17.85
CA GLY A 119 5.28 -12.99 -19.28
C GLY A 119 6.22 -12.12 -20.13
N PRO A 120 5.71 -11.30 -21.08
CA PRO A 120 6.54 -10.38 -21.87
C PRO A 120 6.90 -9.07 -21.13
N GLY A 121 6.36 -8.87 -19.92
CA GLY A 121 6.50 -7.63 -19.16
C GLY A 121 7.37 -7.76 -17.92
N ARG A 122 7.47 -6.66 -17.19
CA ARG A 122 8.13 -6.60 -15.88
C ARG A 122 7.33 -5.74 -14.92
N GLN A 123 7.28 -6.15 -13.67
CA GLN A 123 6.78 -5.34 -12.56
C GLN A 123 7.93 -5.03 -11.60
N ARG A 124 7.95 -3.82 -11.06
CA ARG A 124 8.98 -3.39 -10.11
C ARG A 124 8.30 -2.82 -8.87
N GLN A 125 8.72 -3.26 -7.70
CA GLN A 125 8.27 -2.74 -6.42
C GLN A 125 9.45 -2.48 -5.49
N VAL A 126 9.24 -1.65 -4.48
CA VAL A 126 10.24 -1.29 -3.48
C VAL A 126 9.64 -1.51 -2.10
N VAL A 127 10.42 -2.04 -1.17
CA VAL A 127 10.01 -2.09 0.23
C VAL A 127 10.01 -0.67 0.80
N ASP A 128 8.84 -0.11 1.01
CA ASP A 128 8.67 1.24 1.55
C ASP A 128 8.73 1.28 3.09
N GLY A 129 9.18 2.40 3.64
CA GLY A 129 9.18 2.74 5.06
C GLY A 129 8.03 3.66 5.49
N GLY A 130 7.15 4.07 4.57
CA GLY A 130 5.91 4.79 4.85
C GLY A 130 4.90 4.63 3.72
N SER A 131 3.60 4.70 4.01
CA SER A 131 2.59 4.75 2.93
C SER A 131 1.36 5.52 3.36
N GLY A 132 0.91 6.49 2.56
CA GLY A 132 -0.28 7.27 2.90
C GLY A 132 -0.11 8.14 4.14
N PHE A 133 -1.22 8.67 4.65
CA PHE A 133 -1.25 9.50 5.85
C PHE A 133 -1.51 8.61 7.07
N CYS A 134 -0.66 8.71 8.10
CA CYS A 134 -0.81 7.96 9.36
C CYS A 134 -1.01 6.43 9.18
N SER A 135 -0.44 5.85 8.12
CA SER A 135 -0.56 4.41 7.84
C SER A 135 0.73 3.81 7.26
N GLN A 136 0.74 2.49 7.17
CA GLN A 136 1.81 1.70 6.59
C GLN A 136 1.20 0.42 6.01
N ASN A 137 1.34 0.23 4.70
CA ASN A 137 1.04 -1.03 4.01
C ASN A 137 1.94 -2.13 4.55
N ASP A 138 1.52 -3.38 4.35
CA ASP A 138 2.42 -4.49 4.53
C ASP A 138 3.72 -4.30 3.73
N ARG A 139 4.84 -4.66 4.33
CA ARG A 139 6.16 -4.58 3.67
C ARG A 139 6.41 -5.74 2.70
N ARG A 140 5.52 -6.74 2.72
CA ARG A 140 5.54 -7.83 1.75
C ARG A 140 5.19 -7.29 0.38
N LEU A 141 6.00 -7.64 -0.61
CA LEU A 141 5.81 -7.20 -2.00
C LEU A 141 4.97 -8.24 -2.73
N HIS A 142 3.75 -7.86 -3.09
CA HIS A 142 2.78 -8.72 -3.76
C HIS A 142 2.80 -8.48 -5.27
N PHE A 143 3.04 -9.54 -6.05
CA PHE A 143 3.02 -9.49 -7.51
C PHE A 143 1.87 -10.36 -8.04
N GLY A 144 0.86 -9.72 -8.63
CA GLY A 144 -0.17 -10.42 -9.39
C GLY A 144 0.37 -10.85 -10.75
N LEU A 145 0.21 -12.14 -11.08
CA LEU A 145 0.72 -12.77 -12.30
C LEU A 145 -0.38 -12.97 -13.36
N GLY A 146 -1.64 -13.06 -12.95
CA GLY A 146 -2.70 -13.45 -13.87
C GLY A 146 -2.46 -14.88 -14.35
N ASP A 147 -2.60 -15.12 -15.67
CA ASP A 147 -2.23 -16.40 -16.30
C ASP A 147 -0.78 -16.41 -16.84
N GLN A 148 0.01 -15.37 -16.53
CA GLN A 148 1.37 -15.23 -17.05
C GLN A 148 2.38 -16.01 -16.20
N ARG A 149 3.42 -16.53 -16.87
CA ARG A 149 4.51 -17.22 -16.20
C ARG A 149 5.43 -16.23 -15.46
N LEU A 150 5.74 -16.55 -14.21
CA LEU A 150 6.83 -15.91 -13.47
C LEU A 150 8.19 -16.36 -14.02
N GLY A 151 8.97 -15.39 -14.47
CA GLY A 151 10.34 -15.56 -14.95
C GLY A 151 11.36 -15.32 -13.84
N ARG A 152 12.39 -14.54 -14.18
CA ARG A 152 13.43 -14.13 -13.23
C ARG A 152 12.89 -13.09 -12.26
N VAL A 153 13.30 -13.20 -10.99
CA VAL A 153 13.09 -12.15 -9.99
C VAL A 153 14.46 -11.65 -9.53
N THR A 154 14.70 -10.35 -9.67
CA THR A 154 15.95 -9.69 -9.26
C THR A 154 15.67 -8.77 -8.09
N ILE A 155 16.44 -8.94 -7.01
CA ILE A 155 16.40 -8.11 -5.81
C ILE A 155 17.67 -7.29 -5.74
N ARG A 156 17.54 -5.97 -5.76
CA ARG A 156 18.63 -5.03 -5.49
C ARG A 156 18.49 -4.53 -4.06
N TRP A 157 19.43 -4.94 -3.21
CA TRP A 157 19.45 -4.57 -1.80
C TRP A 157 20.06 -3.18 -1.57
N PRO A 158 19.68 -2.46 -0.51
CA PRO A 158 20.28 -1.18 -0.13
C PRO A 158 21.80 -1.24 0.07
N SER A 159 22.33 -2.41 0.45
CA SER A 159 23.77 -2.67 0.57
C SER A 159 24.53 -2.63 -0.76
N GLY A 160 23.82 -2.56 -1.89
CA GLY A 160 24.37 -2.67 -3.24
C GLY A 160 24.45 -4.10 -3.77
N THR A 161 24.16 -5.11 -2.94
CA THR A 161 24.10 -6.51 -3.38
C THR A 161 22.92 -6.72 -4.32
N GLU A 162 23.15 -7.47 -5.40
CA GLU A 162 22.10 -7.99 -6.27
C GLU A 162 21.93 -9.49 -5.99
N GLN A 163 20.68 -9.94 -5.87
CA GLN A 163 20.31 -11.34 -5.68
C GLN A 163 19.27 -11.72 -6.73
N VAL A 164 19.57 -12.77 -7.49
CA VAL A 164 18.68 -13.28 -8.54
C VAL A 164 18.05 -14.58 -8.09
N LEU A 165 16.73 -14.66 -8.19
CA LEU A 165 15.91 -15.82 -7.88
C LEU A 165 15.31 -16.35 -9.19
N ASN A 166 15.47 -17.66 -9.43
CA ASN A 166 14.91 -18.34 -10.59
C ASN A 166 14.00 -19.48 -10.11
N GLY A 167 12.88 -19.69 -10.81
CA GLY A 167 12.00 -20.82 -10.53
C GLY A 167 11.28 -20.73 -9.17
N LEU A 168 10.99 -19.51 -8.70
CA LEU A 168 10.11 -19.34 -7.54
C LEU A 168 8.74 -19.98 -7.84
N ALA A 169 8.29 -20.83 -6.93
CA ALA A 169 6.95 -21.39 -7.03
C ALA A 169 5.92 -20.28 -6.72
N ILE A 170 4.89 -20.22 -7.56
CA ILE A 170 3.79 -19.25 -7.47
C ILE A 170 2.79 -19.65 -6.38
N ASP A 171 1.82 -18.78 -6.14
CA ASP A 171 0.68 -18.93 -5.22
C ASP A 171 1.08 -19.09 -3.75
N GLN A 172 2.17 -18.44 -3.36
CA GLN A 172 2.64 -18.45 -1.99
C GLN A 172 3.52 -17.24 -1.65
N LEU A 173 3.70 -17.05 -0.34
CA LEU A 173 4.65 -16.12 0.25
C LEU A 173 6.04 -16.78 0.40
N HIS A 174 7.07 -16.10 -0.09
CA HIS A 174 8.47 -16.45 0.14
C HIS A 174 9.12 -15.49 1.12
N VAL A 175 9.91 -16.02 2.06
CA VAL A 175 10.80 -15.23 2.91
C VAL A 175 12.19 -15.28 2.33
N ILE A 176 12.70 -14.15 1.83
CA ILE A 176 14.03 -14.05 1.22
C ILE A 176 14.94 -13.28 2.15
N THR A 177 16.05 -13.91 2.53
CA THR A 177 17.08 -13.28 3.36
C THR A 177 18.22 -12.77 2.48
N GLU A 178 18.66 -11.54 2.74
CA GLU A 178 19.81 -10.94 2.06
C GLU A 178 21.06 -11.82 2.27
N PRO A 179 21.80 -12.16 1.19
CA PRO A 179 22.97 -13.02 1.29
C PRO A 179 24.00 -12.44 2.28
N PRO A 180 24.64 -13.31 3.08
CA PRO A 180 25.76 -12.89 3.91
C PRO A 180 26.92 -12.41 3.03
N ARG A 181 27.86 -11.71 3.66
CA ARG A 181 29.12 -11.33 3.01
C ARG A 181 30.03 -12.54 2.82
#